data_AF-A0A1W6C0N8-F1
#
_entry.id   AF-A0A1W6C0N8-F1
#
_cell.length_a   1.000
_cell.length_b   1.000
_cell.length_c   1.000
_cell.angle_alpha   90.00
_cell.angle_beta   90.00
_cell.angle_gamma   90.00
#
_symmetry.space_group_name_H-M   'P 1'
#
loop_
_entity.id
_entity.type
_entity.pdbx_description
1 polymer ?
#
loop_
_entity_poly.entity_id
_entity_poly.type
_entity_poly.pdbx_seq_one_letter_code
_entity_poly.pdbx_strand_id
1 'polypeptide(L)'
;MNQLQIGLFFDESSVDVAISDFGCWNFPCFNLAEYQQMVTQARGNLVKVSADLLPFFLQGVEASEQSLSQARADDVRPSQWRAVAHFNDHTWLELNRVATNGVGSGAECKLRSAPRSKVIGIYVENVGSIIVHGWLSTGDARYWAEFLPWRSCFFRPSFRDNVAVISEAYSRWENAVSCMQFSSAGDKVPSVPTVKVKGREYVVTSAVYSREYREGEAWAFVRLCDWAAPSFTYDQSIKEMEAGRKERGDQRGTLAKIRGELCVLSEMVILADHSPL
;
A
#
# COMPACT_ATOMS: atom_id res chain seq x y z
N MET A 1 -28.48 -0.12 18.74
CA MET A 1 -27.74 -1.14 17.96
C MET A 1 -27.22 -0.47 16.72
N ASN A 2 -25.99 0.03 16.77
CA ASN A 2 -25.35 0.63 15.59
C ASN A 2 -24.66 -0.49 14.82
N GLN A 3 -25.20 -0.83 13.65
CA GLN A 3 -24.49 -1.64 12.67
C GLN A 3 -23.19 -0.92 12.32
N LEU A 4 -22.07 -1.60 12.54
CA LEU A 4 -20.76 -1.21 12.01
C LEU A 4 -20.92 -1.09 10.49
N GLN A 5 -20.99 0.15 10.02
CA GLN A 5 -20.91 0.47 8.60
C GLN A 5 -19.46 0.21 8.19
N ILE A 6 -19.20 -1.00 7.69
CA ILE A 6 -17.97 -1.33 6.97
C ILE A 6 -18.02 -0.48 5.70
N GLY A 7 -17.37 0.68 5.73
CA GLY A 7 -17.24 1.54 4.58
C GLY A 7 -16.48 0.78 3.48
N LEU A 8 -17.18 0.43 2.41
CA LEU A 8 -16.57 0.04 1.15
C LEU A 8 -15.86 1.28 0.59
N PHE A 9 -14.56 1.39 0.80
CA PHE A 9 -13.75 2.46 0.25
C PHE A 9 -13.03 1.98 -1.01
N PHE A 10 -13.31 2.67 -2.12
CA PHE A 10 -12.65 2.48 -3.41
C PHE A 10 -11.29 3.18 -3.39
N ASP A 11 -10.33 2.56 -2.74
CA ASP A 11 -8.92 2.69 -3.07
C ASP A 11 -8.21 1.38 -2.66
N GLU A 12 -7.28 0.90 -3.50
CA GLU A 12 -6.72 -0.45 -3.35
C GLU A 12 -5.74 -0.59 -2.16
N SER A 13 -5.61 0.43 -1.31
CA SER A 13 -4.78 0.37 -0.10
C SER A 13 -5.58 0.03 1.16
N SER A 14 -6.88 0.33 1.17
CA SER A 14 -7.76 0.09 2.32
C SER A 14 -8.44 -1.29 2.30
N VAL A 15 -8.59 -1.90 1.11
CA VAL A 15 -9.18 -3.25 0.96
C VAL A 15 -8.22 -4.36 1.42
N ASP A 16 -6.90 -4.15 1.29
CA ASP A 16 -5.88 -5.13 1.71
C ASP A 16 -5.89 -5.41 3.22
N VAL A 17 -6.49 -4.51 4.00
CA VAL A 17 -6.54 -4.52 5.47
C VAL A 17 -7.81 -5.18 6.01
N ALA A 18 -8.93 -5.10 5.29
CA ALA A 18 -10.23 -5.55 5.79
C ALA A 18 -10.49 -7.06 5.59
N ILE A 19 -9.71 -7.72 4.72
CA ILE A 19 -9.94 -9.12 4.29
C ILE A 19 -8.62 -9.88 4.26
N SER A 20 -7.83 -9.84 5.33
CA SER A 20 -6.65 -10.68 5.43
C SER A 20 -6.79 -11.72 6.53
N ASP A 21 -6.52 -12.97 6.19
CA ASP A 21 -6.60 -14.09 7.10
C ASP A 21 -5.53 -13.98 8.20
N PHE A 22 -5.82 -14.56 9.35
CA PHE A 22 -4.88 -14.72 10.46
C PHE A 22 -3.60 -15.43 9.96
N GLY A 23 -2.44 -14.79 10.17
CA GLY A 23 -1.14 -15.33 9.75
C GLY A 23 -0.69 -15.00 8.34
N CYS A 24 -1.42 -14.12 7.64
CA CYS A 24 -1.01 -13.65 6.33
C CYS A 24 0.13 -12.61 6.39
N TRP A 25 0.63 -12.24 5.21
CA TRP A 25 1.66 -11.23 4.99
C TRP A 25 1.40 -9.88 5.70
N ASN A 26 0.13 -9.51 5.88
CA ASN A 26 -0.31 -8.25 6.49
C ASN A 26 -0.72 -8.38 7.98
N PHE A 27 -0.85 -9.61 8.50
CA PHE A 27 -1.32 -9.87 9.88
C PHE A 27 -0.54 -11.02 10.54
N PRO A 28 0.44 -10.72 11.40
CA PRO A 28 1.13 -11.75 12.18
C PRO A 28 0.19 -12.50 13.13
N CYS A 29 0.47 -13.79 13.35
CA CYS A 29 -0.25 -14.66 14.28
C CYS A 29 0.13 -14.31 15.73
N PHE A 30 -0.61 -13.42 16.39
CA PHE A 30 -0.44 -13.18 17.82
C PHE A 30 -1.68 -13.55 18.59
N ASN A 31 -1.51 -14.22 19.73
CA ASN A 31 -2.55 -14.36 20.73
C ASN A 31 -2.63 -13.11 21.62
N LEU A 32 -3.67 -13.04 22.46
CA LEU A 32 -3.91 -11.88 23.33
C LEU A 32 -2.75 -11.61 24.31
N ALA A 33 -2.12 -12.66 24.85
CA ALA A 33 -1.01 -12.52 25.79
C ALA A 33 0.24 -11.97 25.11
N GLU A 34 0.54 -12.45 23.89
CA GLU A 34 1.64 -11.92 23.07
C GLU A 34 1.41 -10.46 22.71
N TYR A 35 0.19 -10.09 22.31
CA TYR A 35 -0.17 -8.70 22.03
C TYR A 35 -0.05 -7.81 23.27
N GLN A 36 -0.54 -8.26 24.43
CA GLN A 36 -0.37 -7.55 25.69
C GLN A 36 1.11 -7.34 26.04
N GLN A 37 1.96 -8.35 25.82
CA GLN A 37 3.40 -8.24 26.04
C GLN A 37 4.04 -7.20 25.11
N MET A 38 3.67 -7.20 23.83
CA MET A 38 4.16 -6.21 22.86
C MET A 38 3.75 -4.78 23.23
N VAL A 39 2.50 -4.55 23.63
CA VAL A 39 2.04 -3.22 24.08
C VAL A 39 2.76 -2.77 25.35
N THR A 40 2.96 -3.67 26.31
CA THR A 40 3.72 -3.39 27.55
C THR A 40 5.17 -3.02 27.23
N GLN A 41 5.79 -3.75 26.32
CA GLN A 41 7.15 -3.48 25.85
C GLN A 41 7.23 -2.12 25.14
N ALA A 42 6.24 -1.81 24.29
CA ALA A 42 6.17 -0.54 23.59
C ALA A 42 6.10 0.64 24.56
N ARG A 43 5.21 0.56 25.57
CA ARG A 43 5.08 1.57 26.63
C ARG A 43 6.39 1.79 27.37
N GLY A 44 7.07 0.71 27.78
CA GLY A 44 8.36 0.80 28.49
C GLY A 44 9.50 1.39 27.65
N ASN A 45 9.42 1.27 26.32
CA ASN A 45 10.44 1.78 25.40
C ASN A 45 10.14 3.16 24.80
N LEU A 46 9.02 3.81 25.14
CA LEU A 46 8.71 5.17 24.67
C LEU A 46 9.81 6.19 25.02
N VAL A 47 10.55 5.97 26.11
CA VAL A 47 11.71 6.80 26.51
C VAL A 47 12.84 6.83 25.47
N LYS A 48 12.85 5.88 24.52
CA LYS A 48 13.83 5.79 23.42
C LYS A 48 13.34 6.50 22.15
N VAL A 49 12.07 6.91 22.09
CA VAL A 49 11.50 7.62 20.95
C VAL A 49 11.95 9.07 21.00
N SER A 50 12.35 9.63 19.85
CA SER A 50 12.75 11.03 19.75
C SER A 50 11.58 11.96 20.12
N ALA A 51 11.89 13.15 20.64
CA ALA A 51 10.88 14.11 21.08
C ALA A 51 9.88 14.47 19.97
N ASP A 52 10.35 14.57 18.73
CA ASP A 52 9.53 14.88 17.54
C ASP A 52 8.53 13.75 17.18
N LEU A 53 8.81 12.51 17.59
CA LEU A 53 7.97 11.35 17.28
C LEU A 53 7.13 10.88 18.48
N LEU A 54 7.55 11.23 19.68
CA LEU A 54 6.95 10.75 20.92
C LEU A 54 5.43 10.99 21.00
N PRO A 55 4.87 12.15 20.59
CA PRO A 55 3.42 12.36 20.64
C PRO A 55 2.63 11.33 19.82
N PHE A 56 3.14 10.97 18.63
CA PHE A 56 2.47 10.02 17.74
C PHE A 56 2.53 8.59 18.29
N PHE A 57 3.68 8.18 18.82
CA PHE A 57 3.86 6.85 19.41
C PHE A 57 3.10 6.69 20.73
N LEU A 58 3.07 7.74 21.56
CA LEU A 58 2.31 7.75 22.80
C LEU A 58 0.82 7.52 22.54
N GLN A 59 0.25 8.26 21.58
CA GLN A 59 -1.15 8.12 21.18
C GLN A 59 -1.46 6.69 20.68
N GLY A 60 -0.56 6.11 19.86
CA GLY A 60 -0.70 4.75 19.38
C GLY A 60 -0.70 3.71 20.50
N VAL A 61 0.24 3.82 21.44
CA VAL A 61 0.34 2.91 22.60
C VAL A 61 -0.89 3.03 23.50
N GLU A 62 -1.36 4.24 23.79
CA GLU A 62 -2.56 4.48 24.62
C GLU A 62 -3.82 3.88 24.00
N ALA A 63 -3.99 4.05 22.69
CA ALA A 63 -5.10 3.44 21.97
C ALA A 63 -5.00 1.90 21.97
N SER A 64 -3.81 1.32 21.85
CA SER A 64 -3.60 -0.13 21.98
C SER A 64 -3.93 -0.65 23.39
N GLU A 65 -3.58 0.08 24.44
CA GLU A 65 -3.95 -0.24 25.82
C GLU A 65 -5.46 -0.15 26.06
N GLN A 66 -6.12 0.85 25.48
CA GLN A 66 -7.58 0.97 25.52
C GLN A 66 -8.24 -0.23 24.83
N SER A 67 -7.73 -0.65 23.66
CA SER A 67 -8.20 -1.87 22.99
C SER A 67 -8.02 -3.11 23.85
N LEU A 68 -6.86 -3.26 24.53
CA LEU A 68 -6.60 -4.37 25.46
C LEU A 68 -7.59 -4.38 26.64
N SER A 69 -7.96 -3.22 27.19
CA SER A 69 -8.92 -3.15 28.31
C SER A 69 -10.33 -3.59 27.93
N GLN A 70 -10.66 -3.60 26.64
CA GLN A 70 -11.96 -4.00 26.10
C GLN A 70 -11.95 -5.42 25.54
N ALA A 71 -10.78 -6.06 25.43
CA ALA A 71 -10.62 -7.38 24.86
C ALA A 71 -11.20 -8.47 25.77
N ARG A 72 -11.82 -9.49 25.18
CA ARG A 72 -12.26 -10.68 25.91
C ARG A 72 -11.23 -11.81 25.77
N ALA A 73 -11.19 -12.71 26.76
CA ALA A 73 -10.26 -13.83 26.75
C ALA A 73 -10.46 -14.81 25.57
N ASP A 74 -11.66 -14.80 24.97
CA ASP A 74 -12.04 -15.58 23.80
C ASP A 74 -11.95 -14.79 22.47
N ASP A 75 -11.41 -13.57 22.46
CA ASP A 75 -11.26 -12.80 21.22
C ASP A 75 -10.20 -13.43 20.31
N VAL A 76 -10.68 -14.07 19.25
CA VAL A 76 -9.85 -14.67 18.18
C VAL A 76 -9.57 -13.64 17.06
N ARG A 77 -9.74 -12.34 17.31
CA ARG A 77 -9.68 -11.30 16.27
C ARG A 77 -8.57 -10.26 16.52
N PRO A 78 -7.31 -10.56 16.18
CA PRO A 78 -6.22 -9.59 16.21
C PRO A 78 -6.43 -8.38 15.29
N SER A 79 -7.31 -8.49 14.28
CA SER A 79 -7.58 -7.41 13.33
C SER A 79 -8.27 -6.18 13.93
N GLN A 80 -8.81 -6.30 15.15
CA GLN A 80 -9.41 -5.19 15.89
C GLN A 80 -8.40 -4.45 16.79
N TRP A 81 -7.13 -4.87 16.81
CA TRP A 81 -6.11 -4.28 17.68
C TRP A 81 -5.29 -3.16 17.00
N ARG A 82 -5.79 -2.65 15.88
CA ARG A 82 -5.26 -1.45 15.24
C ARG A 82 -5.78 -0.24 16.01
N ALA A 83 -4.88 0.41 16.72
CA ALA A 83 -5.14 1.71 17.29
C ALA A 83 -5.27 2.71 16.15
N VAL A 84 -6.50 3.15 15.90
CA VAL A 84 -6.80 4.19 14.91
C VAL A 84 -6.67 5.54 15.59
N ALA A 85 -5.69 6.33 15.15
CA ALA A 85 -5.57 7.72 15.55
C ALA A 85 -6.22 8.60 14.48
N HIS A 86 -7.14 9.48 14.90
CA HIS A 86 -7.63 10.53 14.01
C HIS A 86 -6.53 11.57 13.82
N PHE A 87 -6.02 11.68 12.59
CA PHE A 87 -5.11 12.74 12.18
C PHE A 87 -5.91 13.90 11.59
N ASN A 88 -5.54 15.11 11.98
CA ASN A 88 -6.00 16.36 11.37
C ASN A 88 -4.88 16.96 10.51
N ASP A 89 -5.18 18.05 9.80
CA ASP A 89 -4.19 18.72 8.94
C ASP A 89 -2.91 19.09 9.68
N HIS A 90 -3.01 19.57 10.92
CA HIS A 90 -1.85 19.99 11.71
C HIS A 90 -0.90 18.81 12.00
N THR A 91 -1.44 17.73 12.56
CA THR A 91 -0.68 16.51 12.90
C THR A 91 -0.08 15.85 11.66
N TRP A 92 -0.81 15.86 10.54
CA TRP A 92 -0.28 15.43 9.25
C TRP A 92 0.93 16.27 8.80
N LEU A 93 0.80 17.60 8.81
CA LEU A 93 1.87 18.51 8.38
C LEU A 93 3.12 18.36 9.25
N GLU A 94 2.94 18.20 10.56
CA GLU A 94 4.03 17.97 11.51
C GLU A 94 4.75 16.64 11.23
N LEU A 95 4.00 15.54 11.11
CA LEU A 95 4.58 14.22 10.79
C LEU A 95 5.28 14.25 9.43
N ASN A 96 4.66 14.89 8.44
CA ASN A 96 5.22 15.05 7.10
C ASN A 96 6.54 15.84 7.12
N ARG A 97 6.61 16.90 7.93
CA ARG A 97 7.86 17.65 8.15
C ARG A 97 8.95 16.77 8.75
N VAL A 98 8.63 16.03 9.82
CA VAL A 98 9.59 15.12 10.48
C VAL A 98 10.08 14.04 9.51
N ALA A 99 9.17 13.39 8.80
CA ALA A 99 9.51 12.34 7.84
C ALA A 99 10.34 12.86 6.65
N THR A 100 10.11 14.10 6.22
CA THR A 100 10.86 14.73 5.11
C THR A 100 12.25 15.21 5.55
N ASN A 101 12.37 15.73 6.77
CA ASN A 101 13.64 16.26 7.30
C ASN A 101 14.53 15.18 7.93
N GLY A 102 13.97 13.99 8.18
CA GLY A 102 14.64 12.85 8.80
C GLY A 102 14.13 12.59 10.22
N VAL A 103 13.88 11.31 10.52
CA VAL A 103 13.28 10.83 11.78
C VAL A 103 14.25 10.72 12.97
N GLY A 104 15.51 11.12 12.79
CA GLY A 104 16.57 10.97 13.78
C GLY A 104 17.12 9.54 13.89
N SER A 105 18.14 9.35 14.73
CA SER A 105 18.74 8.04 14.99
C SER A 105 17.77 7.11 15.76
N GLY A 106 17.68 5.84 15.36
CA GLY A 106 16.87 4.83 16.06
C GLY A 106 15.45 4.66 15.51
N ALA A 107 15.08 5.41 14.47
CA ALA A 107 13.84 5.24 13.73
C ALA A 107 14.11 4.93 12.25
N GLU A 108 13.33 4.02 11.69
CA GLU A 108 13.25 3.77 10.24
C GLU A 108 12.08 4.56 9.67
N CYS A 109 12.29 5.28 8.56
CA CYS A 109 11.23 6.02 7.87
C CYS A 109 11.10 5.53 6.43
N LYS A 110 9.86 5.34 5.99
CA LYS A 110 9.52 5.00 4.63
C LYS A 110 8.37 5.86 4.13
N LEU A 111 8.50 6.37 2.92
CA LEU A 111 7.52 7.23 2.28
C LEU A 111 7.05 6.58 0.96
N ARG A 112 5.75 6.63 0.70
CA ARG A 112 5.19 6.38 -0.63
C ARG A 112 4.33 7.56 -1.04
N SER A 113 4.55 8.06 -2.25
CA SER A 113 3.75 9.14 -2.82
C SER A 113 3.12 8.63 -4.10
N ALA A 114 1.81 8.78 -4.21
CA ALA A 114 1.06 8.73 -5.44
C ALA A 114 0.48 10.13 -5.71
N PRO A 115 -0.04 10.42 -6.90
CA PRO A 115 -0.42 11.79 -7.24
C PRO A 115 -1.48 12.42 -6.32
N ARG A 116 -2.34 11.62 -5.69
CA ARG A 116 -3.38 12.09 -4.73
C ARG A 116 -3.26 11.48 -3.34
N SER A 117 -2.20 10.73 -3.06
CA SER A 117 -2.03 10.15 -1.75
C SER A 117 -0.57 10.09 -1.34
N LYS A 118 -0.35 10.16 -0.04
CA LYS A 118 0.97 9.96 0.54
C LYS A 118 0.82 9.07 1.76
N VAL A 119 1.68 8.06 1.85
CA VAL A 119 1.76 7.19 3.02
C VAL A 119 3.10 7.42 3.71
N ILE A 120 3.04 7.71 5.00
CA ILE A 120 4.19 7.90 5.87
C ILE A 120 4.24 6.71 6.83
N GLY A 121 5.30 5.93 6.77
CA GLY A 121 5.58 4.86 7.73
C GLY A 121 6.79 5.21 8.58
N ILE A 122 6.65 5.15 9.91
CA ILE A 122 7.77 5.28 10.85
C ILE A 122 7.81 4.08 11.78
N TYR A 123 8.97 3.46 11.95
CA TYR A 123 9.19 2.30 12.80
C TYR A 123 10.29 2.59 13.82
N VAL A 124 10.03 2.26 15.09
CA VAL A 124 11.01 2.31 16.17
C VAL A 124 11.11 0.92 16.79
N GLU A 125 12.33 0.40 16.89
CA GLU A 125 12.59 -0.94 17.41
C GLU A 125 12.08 -1.09 18.85
N ASN A 126 11.41 -2.20 19.14
CA ASN A 126 10.79 -2.49 20.44
C ASN A 126 9.69 -1.51 20.90
N VAL A 127 9.24 -0.61 20.00
CA VAL A 127 8.07 0.26 20.20
C VAL A 127 6.97 -0.10 19.21
N GLY A 128 7.27 -0.11 17.90
CA GLY A 128 6.29 -0.46 16.87
C GLY A 128 6.37 0.44 15.64
N SER A 129 5.34 0.35 14.81
CA SER A 129 5.16 1.11 13.58
C SER A 129 3.94 2.03 13.66
N ILE A 130 4.10 3.23 13.10
CA ILE A 130 3.02 4.15 12.77
C ILE A 130 2.93 4.22 11.25
N ILE A 131 1.76 3.94 10.69
CA ILE A 131 1.48 4.09 9.26
C ILE A 131 0.36 5.12 9.10
N VAL A 132 0.63 6.21 8.39
CA VAL A 132 -0.32 7.29 8.15
C VAL A 132 -0.57 7.43 6.66
N HIS A 133 -1.82 7.22 6.26
CA HIS A 133 -2.32 7.43 4.91
C HIS A 133 -2.95 8.81 4.83
N GLY A 134 -2.44 9.65 3.94
CA GLY A 134 -3.06 10.92 3.56
C GLY A 134 -3.64 10.83 2.16
N TRP A 135 -4.94 11.09 2.01
CA TRP A 135 -5.60 11.31 0.73
C TRP A 135 -5.68 12.80 0.49
N LEU A 136 -4.82 13.29 -0.39
CA LEU A 136 -4.55 14.70 -0.65
C LEU A 136 -5.35 15.18 -1.86
N SER A 137 -6.66 14.92 -1.87
CA SER A 137 -7.53 15.41 -2.93
C SER A 137 -7.57 16.94 -2.96
N THR A 138 -7.87 17.52 -4.12
CA THR A 138 -7.89 18.98 -4.36
C THR A 138 -8.92 19.78 -3.54
N GLY A 139 -9.71 19.13 -2.66
CA GLY A 139 -10.78 19.79 -1.90
C GLY A 139 -10.92 19.34 -0.44
N ASP A 140 -10.76 18.05 -0.15
CA ASP A 140 -10.84 17.52 1.22
C ASP A 140 -9.67 16.56 1.49
N ALA A 141 -8.72 17.00 2.30
CA ALA A 141 -7.68 16.12 2.79
C ALA A 141 -8.26 15.19 3.86
N ARG A 142 -8.00 13.89 3.73
CA ARG A 142 -8.37 12.89 4.74
C ARG A 142 -7.13 12.17 5.19
N TYR A 143 -7.08 11.84 6.46
CA TYR A 143 -5.96 11.13 7.04
C TYR A 143 -6.44 9.94 7.84
N TRP A 144 -5.71 8.85 7.72
CA TRP A 144 -5.92 7.64 8.50
C TRP A 144 -4.58 7.21 9.06
N ALA A 145 -4.51 7.02 10.37
CA ALA A 145 -3.31 6.52 11.01
C ALA A 145 -3.61 5.23 11.76
N GLU A 146 -2.69 4.28 11.64
CA GLU A 146 -2.67 3.07 12.43
C GLU A 146 -1.36 2.96 13.20
N PHE A 147 -1.47 2.47 14.43
CA PHE A 147 -0.33 2.01 15.22
C PHE A 147 -0.34 0.49 15.33
N LEU A 148 0.85 -0.10 15.19
CA LEU A 148 1.11 -1.52 15.26
C LEU A 148 2.29 -1.72 16.23
N PRO A 149 2.17 -2.43 17.37
CA PRO A 149 3.29 -2.66 18.29
C PRO A 149 4.32 -3.68 17.76
N TRP A 150 4.45 -3.81 16.44
CA TRP A 150 5.42 -4.63 15.71
C TRP A 150 5.87 -3.87 14.44
N ARG A 151 6.87 -4.41 13.73
CA ARG A 151 7.33 -3.83 12.46
C ARG A 151 6.33 -4.14 11.33
N SER A 152 5.68 -3.12 10.79
CA SER A 152 4.72 -3.25 9.69
C SER A 152 5.33 -3.88 8.42
N CYS A 153 4.53 -4.61 7.65
CA CYS A 153 4.91 -5.09 6.33
C CYS A 153 5.19 -3.94 5.34
N PHE A 154 4.70 -2.73 5.61
CA PHE A 154 4.97 -1.53 4.82
C PHE A 154 6.48 -1.29 4.61
N PHE A 155 7.30 -1.60 5.63
CA PHE A 155 8.75 -1.44 5.58
C PHE A 155 9.49 -2.55 4.82
N ARG A 156 8.79 -3.52 4.24
CA ARG A 156 9.39 -4.49 3.31
C ARG A 156 9.58 -3.84 1.93
N PRO A 157 10.60 -4.21 1.15
CA PRO A 157 10.71 -3.78 -0.24
C PRO A 157 9.44 -4.10 -1.02
N SER A 158 8.98 -3.16 -1.83
CA SER A 158 7.73 -3.24 -2.58
C SER A 158 7.89 -2.70 -3.99
N PHE A 159 7.10 -3.19 -4.94
CA PHE A 159 7.03 -2.62 -6.29
C PHE A 159 6.48 -1.20 -6.32
N ARG A 160 5.79 -0.78 -5.24
CA ARG A 160 5.22 0.56 -5.05
C ARG A 160 6.22 1.56 -4.49
N ASP A 161 7.44 1.12 -4.15
CA ASP A 161 8.49 2.01 -3.66
C ASP A 161 9.11 2.79 -4.82
N ASN A 162 9.22 4.12 -4.67
CA ASN A 162 9.84 5.02 -5.65
C ASN A 162 9.25 4.95 -7.08
N VAL A 163 7.95 4.66 -7.19
CA VAL A 163 7.24 4.61 -8.49
C VAL A 163 7.27 5.99 -9.16
N ALA A 164 7.68 6.02 -10.42
CA ALA A 164 7.67 7.24 -11.21
C ALA A 164 6.24 7.61 -11.62
N VAL A 165 5.87 8.88 -11.42
CA VAL A 165 4.64 9.46 -11.95
C VAL A 165 4.97 10.20 -13.25
N ILE A 166 4.30 9.82 -14.33
CA ILE A 166 4.42 10.47 -15.63
C ILE A 166 3.11 11.19 -15.94
N SER A 167 3.19 12.51 -16.06
CA SER A 167 2.05 13.29 -16.56
C SER A 167 1.79 12.95 -18.03
N GLU A 168 0.58 12.43 -18.31
CA GLU A 168 0.16 12.03 -19.65
C GLU A 168 -1.37 12.09 -19.78
N ALA A 169 -1.85 12.70 -20.87
CA ALA A 169 -3.28 12.92 -21.10
C ALA A 169 -4.03 11.60 -21.26
N TYR A 170 -5.19 11.46 -20.60
CA TYR A 170 -5.96 10.21 -20.57
C TYR A 170 -6.34 9.69 -21.95
N SER A 171 -6.71 10.59 -22.86
CA SER A 171 -7.08 10.26 -24.24
C SER A 171 -5.96 9.51 -25.01
N ARG A 172 -4.71 9.60 -24.54
CA ARG A 172 -3.58 8.91 -25.16
C ARG A 172 -3.42 7.46 -24.70
N TRP A 173 -4.02 7.08 -23.57
CA TRP A 173 -3.83 5.75 -22.97
C TRP A 173 -5.12 5.03 -22.56
N GLU A 174 -6.28 5.67 -22.62
CA GLU A 174 -7.58 5.05 -22.29
C GLU A 174 -7.86 3.77 -23.09
N ASN A 175 -7.53 3.79 -24.39
CA ASN A 175 -7.73 2.66 -25.30
C ASN A 175 -6.67 1.56 -25.13
N ALA A 176 -5.63 1.81 -24.33
CA ALA A 176 -4.57 0.85 -24.02
C ALA A 176 -4.78 0.14 -22.67
N VAL A 177 -5.80 0.51 -21.89
CA VAL A 177 -6.13 -0.13 -20.61
C VAL A 177 -6.50 -1.59 -20.85
N SER A 178 -5.79 -2.48 -20.15
CA SER A 178 -5.78 -3.92 -20.44
C SER A 178 -6.17 -4.81 -19.26
N CYS A 179 -6.73 -4.25 -18.17
CA CYS A 179 -7.14 -5.00 -16.97
C CYS A 179 -8.04 -6.19 -17.31
N MET A 180 -9.02 -5.97 -18.19
CA MET A 180 -9.98 -7.00 -18.60
C MET A 180 -9.35 -8.08 -19.47
N GLN A 181 -8.38 -7.73 -20.32
CA GLN A 181 -7.65 -8.68 -21.15
C GLN A 181 -6.84 -9.63 -20.28
N PHE A 182 -6.19 -9.13 -19.22
CA PHE A 182 -5.48 -9.96 -18.25
C PHE A 182 -6.43 -10.86 -17.46
N SER A 183 -7.48 -10.29 -16.85
CA SER A 183 -8.40 -11.06 -16.02
C SER A 183 -9.18 -12.12 -16.80
N SER A 184 -9.55 -11.83 -18.05
CA SER A 184 -10.30 -12.76 -18.90
C SER A 184 -9.44 -13.83 -19.57
N ALA A 185 -8.12 -13.68 -19.58
CA ALA A 185 -7.21 -14.65 -20.19
C ALA A 185 -6.98 -15.89 -19.31
N GLY A 186 -7.19 -15.78 -17.99
CA GLY A 186 -7.01 -16.87 -17.05
C GLY A 186 -5.59 -17.46 -17.07
N ASP A 187 -5.49 -18.73 -17.47
CA ASP A 187 -4.24 -19.47 -17.61
C ASP A 187 -3.50 -19.20 -18.94
N LYS A 188 -4.04 -18.36 -19.82
CA LYS A 188 -3.43 -17.99 -21.10
C LYS A 188 -2.67 -16.68 -21.01
N VAL A 189 -1.81 -16.43 -22.00
CA VAL A 189 -1.12 -15.14 -22.16
C VAL A 189 -1.95 -14.22 -23.05
N PRO A 190 -2.46 -13.08 -22.54
CA PRO A 190 -3.28 -12.15 -23.31
C PRO A 190 -2.45 -11.38 -24.33
N SER A 191 -3.06 -11.04 -25.46
CA SER A 191 -2.54 -10.01 -26.37
C SER A 191 -3.04 -8.64 -25.91
N VAL A 192 -2.12 -7.71 -25.68
CA VAL A 192 -2.44 -6.39 -25.10
C VAL A 192 -1.90 -5.25 -25.95
N PRO A 193 -2.64 -4.13 -26.07
CA PRO A 193 -2.11 -2.91 -26.64
C PRO A 193 -1.01 -2.30 -25.75
N THR A 194 -0.21 -1.42 -26.35
CA THR A 194 0.77 -0.59 -25.64
C THR A 194 0.49 0.88 -25.88
N VAL A 195 0.97 1.73 -24.96
CA VAL A 195 1.05 3.17 -25.15
C VAL A 195 2.49 3.62 -25.13
N LYS A 196 2.86 4.54 -26.04
CA LYS A 196 4.18 5.16 -26.07
C LYS A 196 4.16 6.51 -25.34
N VAL A 197 4.89 6.59 -24.24
CA VAL A 197 5.01 7.76 -23.37
C VAL A 197 6.48 8.13 -23.24
N LYS A 198 6.84 9.38 -23.57
CA LYS A 198 8.23 9.89 -23.52
C LYS A 198 9.27 8.95 -24.17
N GLY A 199 8.89 8.33 -25.29
CA GLY A 199 9.76 7.44 -26.06
C GLY A 199 9.81 5.99 -25.60
N ARG A 200 9.21 5.64 -24.45
CA ARG A 200 9.12 4.27 -23.92
C ARG A 200 7.71 3.72 -24.08
N GLU A 201 7.60 2.41 -24.23
CA GLU A 201 6.31 1.73 -24.34
C GLU A 201 5.90 1.08 -23.02
N TYR A 202 4.60 1.13 -22.74
CA TYR A 202 4.02 0.60 -21.51
C TYR A 202 2.72 -0.16 -21.81
N VAL A 203 2.45 -1.17 -20.98
CA VAL A 203 1.14 -1.84 -20.90
C VAL A 203 0.38 -1.25 -19.74
N VAL A 204 -0.81 -0.69 -19.98
CA VAL A 204 -1.64 -0.10 -18.91
C VAL A 204 -2.52 -1.19 -18.30
N THR A 205 -2.29 -1.55 -17.04
CA THR A 205 -2.96 -2.69 -16.39
C THR A 205 -4.13 -2.30 -15.51
N SER A 206 -4.26 -1.02 -15.15
CA SER A 206 -5.38 -0.50 -14.37
C SER A 206 -5.61 0.97 -14.71
N ALA A 207 -6.81 1.45 -14.42
CA ALA A 207 -7.17 2.85 -14.54
C ALA A 207 -8.21 3.21 -13.48
N VAL A 208 -8.00 4.32 -12.80
CA VAL A 208 -8.96 4.92 -11.87
C VAL A 208 -9.37 6.28 -12.44
N TYR A 209 -10.68 6.51 -12.48
CA TYR A 209 -11.27 7.75 -12.96
C TYR A 209 -12.15 8.37 -11.88
N SER A 210 -12.02 9.69 -11.72
CA SER A 210 -13.00 10.55 -11.08
C SER A 210 -13.30 11.75 -12.00
N ARG A 211 -14.25 12.60 -11.61
CA ARG A 211 -14.60 13.81 -12.37
C ARG A 211 -13.41 14.76 -12.53
N GLU A 212 -12.45 14.76 -11.62
CA GLU A 212 -11.37 15.77 -11.61
C GLU A 212 -10.00 15.15 -11.87
N TYR A 213 -9.93 13.83 -12.05
CA TYR A 213 -8.66 13.13 -12.00
C TYR A 213 -8.71 11.76 -12.67
N ARG A 214 -7.64 11.40 -13.39
CA ARG A 214 -7.48 10.07 -13.96
C ARG A 214 -6.05 9.59 -13.77
N GLU A 215 -5.89 8.35 -13.33
CA GLU A 215 -4.59 7.68 -13.25
C GLU A 215 -4.67 6.23 -13.70
N GLY A 216 -3.54 5.67 -14.09
CA GLY A 216 -3.43 4.25 -14.39
C GLY A 216 -2.06 3.72 -14.06
N GLU A 217 -2.02 2.48 -13.57
CA GLU A 217 -0.77 1.75 -13.44
C GLU A 217 -0.35 1.24 -14.81
N ALA A 218 0.86 1.59 -15.21
CA ALA A 218 1.43 1.19 -16.47
C ALA A 218 2.77 0.49 -16.23
N TRP A 219 3.03 -0.53 -17.02
CA TRP A 219 4.15 -1.44 -16.81
C TRP A 219 5.07 -1.42 -18.01
N ALA A 220 6.35 -1.13 -17.77
CA ALA A 220 7.40 -1.42 -18.73
C ALA A 220 7.53 -2.94 -18.88
N PHE A 221 8.03 -3.37 -20.02
CA PHE A 221 8.15 -4.79 -20.34
C PHE A 221 9.47 -5.09 -21.05
N VAL A 222 9.90 -6.34 -20.91
CA VAL A 222 11.05 -6.92 -21.63
C VAL A 222 10.59 -8.16 -22.38
N ARG A 223 11.38 -8.60 -23.37
CA ARG A 223 11.14 -9.91 -23.99
C ARG A 223 11.37 -11.01 -22.97
N LEU A 224 10.63 -12.11 -23.07
CA LEU A 224 10.79 -13.23 -22.14
C LEU A 224 12.22 -13.78 -22.12
N CYS A 225 12.92 -13.80 -23.26
CA CYS A 225 14.31 -14.26 -23.33
C CYS A 225 15.30 -13.40 -22.53
N ASP A 226 14.94 -12.15 -22.25
CA ASP A 226 15.77 -11.19 -21.53
C ASP A 226 15.36 -11.12 -20.03
N TRP A 227 14.35 -11.88 -19.62
CA TRP A 227 13.85 -11.92 -18.24
C TRP A 227 14.50 -13.07 -17.46
N ALA A 228 15.22 -12.74 -16.39
CA ALA A 228 16.01 -13.70 -15.62
C ALA A 228 15.27 -14.29 -14.39
N ALA A 229 14.04 -13.86 -14.11
CA ALA A 229 13.27 -14.28 -12.95
C ALA A 229 12.06 -15.15 -13.36
N PRO A 230 11.31 -15.72 -12.41
CA PRO A 230 10.08 -16.44 -12.73
C PRO A 230 9.07 -15.57 -13.50
N SER A 231 8.31 -16.19 -14.38
CA SER A 231 7.23 -15.56 -15.14
C SER A 231 5.91 -16.30 -14.91
N PHE A 232 4.81 -15.56 -14.93
CA PHE A 232 3.50 -16.06 -14.54
C PHE A 232 2.43 -15.68 -15.56
N THR A 233 1.46 -16.55 -15.78
CA THR A 233 0.16 -16.15 -16.32
C THR A 233 -0.60 -15.34 -15.27
N TYR A 234 -1.71 -14.70 -15.64
CA TYR A 234 -2.48 -13.90 -14.69
C TYR A 234 -2.95 -14.74 -13.49
N ASP A 235 -3.56 -15.92 -13.73
CA ASP A 235 -4.02 -16.82 -12.66
C ASP A 235 -2.88 -17.31 -11.76
N GLN A 236 -1.71 -17.58 -12.34
CA GLN A 236 -0.53 -17.96 -11.55
C GLN A 236 -0.10 -16.80 -10.65
N SER A 237 -0.09 -15.57 -11.17
CA SER A 237 0.25 -14.38 -10.39
C SER A 237 -0.72 -14.18 -9.21
N ILE A 238 -2.03 -14.40 -9.43
CA ILE A 238 -3.03 -14.36 -8.36
C ILE A 238 -2.76 -15.42 -7.29
N LYS A 239 -2.46 -16.67 -7.68
CA LYS A 239 -2.12 -17.74 -6.73
C LYS A 239 -0.88 -17.42 -5.89
N GLU A 240 0.12 -16.77 -6.48
CA GLU A 240 1.30 -16.31 -5.75
C GLU A 240 0.97 -15.19 -4.74
N MET A 241 0.04 -14.28 -5.09
CA MET A 241 -0.46 -13.25 -4.17
C MET A 241 -1.28 -13.85 -3.03
N GLU A 242 -2.19 -14.78 -3.33
CA GLU A 242 -3.00 -15.49 -2.33
C GLU A 242 -2.14 -16.30 -1.36
N ALA A 243 -1.07 -16.90 -1.84
CA ALA A 243 -0.10 -17.60 -1.00
C ALA A 243 0.87 -16.67 -0.26
N GLY A 244 0.74 -15.35 -0.39
CA GLY A 244 1.58 -14.35 0.28
C GLY A 244 3.04 -14.31 -0.21
N ARG A 245 3.34 -14.89 -1.37
CA ARG A 245 4.68 -14.85 -1.99
C ARG A 245 4.90 -13.61 -2.85
N LYS A 246 3.81 -12.98 -3.31
CA LYS A 246 3.82 -11.69 -4.02
C LYS A 246 2.95 -10.66 -3.30
N GLU A 247 3.35 -9.40 -3.38
CA GLU A 247 2.50 -8.28 -2.96
C GLU A 247 1.28 -8.20 -3.88
N ARG A 248 0.10 -7.91 -3.32
CA ARG A 248 -1.11 -7.68 -4.12
C ARG A 248 -0.91 -6.50 -5.07
N GLY A 249 -1.31 -6.70 -6.33
CA GLY A 249 -1.09 -5.74 -7.41
C GLY A 249 0.29 -5.83 -8.07
N ASP A 250 1.25 -6.61 -7.55
CA ASP A 250 2.57 -6.75 -8.17
C ASP A 250 2.49 -7.55 -9.47
N GLN A 251 2.46 -6.86 -10.61
CA GLN A 251 2.43 -7.48 -11.93
C GLN A 251 3.82 -7.81 -12.49
N ARG A 252 4.92 -7.63 -11.73
CA ARG A 252 6.25 -8.03 -12.21
C ARG A 252 6.30 -9.54 -12.45
N GLY A 253 6.84 -9.95 -13.59
CA GLY A 253 6.83 -11.34 -14.02
C GLY A 253 5.56 -11.76 -14.75
N THR A 254 4.49 -10.95 -14.80
CA THR A 254 3.27 -11.30 -15.53
C THR A 254 3.52 -11.29 -17.04
N LEU A 255 3.11 -12.36 -17.73
CA LEU A 255 3.28 -12.55 -19.17
C LEU A 255 2.23 -11.77 -19.99
N ALA A 256 2.66 -11.18 -21.09
CA ALA A 256 1.80 -10.55 -22.09
C ALA A 256 2.34 -10.78 -23.51
N LYS A 257 1.44 -10.83 -24.50
CA LYS A 257 1.79 -10.80 -25.91
C LYS A 257 1.69 -9.38 -26.43
N ILE A 258 2.81 -8.83 -26.88
CA ILE A 258 2.91 -7.47 -27.40
C ILE A 258 3.36 -7.56 -28.85
N ARG A 259 2.47 -7.17 -29.78
CA ARG A 259 2.67 -7.34 -31.23
C ARG A 259 3.05 -8.78 -31.62
N GLY A 260 2.51 -9.77 -30.91
CA GLY A 260 2.78 -11.20 -31.15
C GLY A 260 4.04 -11.74 -30.47
N GLU A 261 4.91 -10.89 -29.92
CA GLU A 261 6.07 -11.33 -29.14
C GLU A 261 5.68 -11.60 -27.68
N LEU A 262 6.30 -12.60 -27.07
CA LEU A 262 6.09 -12.93 -25.66
C LEU A 262 6.99 -12.06 -24.77
N CYS A 263 6.34 -11.26 -23.94
CA CYS A 263 6.97 -10.28 -23.07
C CYS A 263 6.57 -10.50 -21.61
N VAL A 264 7.35 -9.89 -20.71
CA VAL A 264 7.15 -9.92 -19.26
C VAL A 264 7.08 -8.50 -18.73
N LEU A 265 6.07 -8.20 -17.92
CA LEU A 265 5.96 -6.93 -17.21
C LEU A 265 7.06 -6.84 -16.13
N SER A 266 7.74 -5.69 -16.03
CA SER A 266 9.03 -5.58 -15.34
C SER A 266 9.11 -4.44 -14.32
N GLU A 267 8.62 -3.26 -14.65
CA GLU A 267 8.72 -2.06 -13.81
C GLU A 267 7.43 -1.25 -13.91
N MET A 268 6.91 -0.78 -12.77
CA MET A 268 5.68 0.01 -12.72
C MET A 268 5.96 1.51 -12.79
N VAL A 269 5.12 2.23 -13.52
CA VAL A 269 4.97 3.68 -13.46
C VAL A 269 3.49 4.02 -13.29
N ILE A 270 3.19 5.24 -12.83
CA ILE A 270 1.84 5.78 -12.81
C ILE A 270 1.71 6.78 -13.94
N LEU A 271 0.74 6.59 -14.83
CA LEU A 271 0.31 7.62 -15.77
C LEU A 271 -0.76 8.46 -15.10
N ALA A 272 -0.58 9.78 -15.04
CA ALA A 272 -1.53 10.68 -14.39
C ALA A 272 -1.94 11.81 -15.34
N ASP A 273 -3.25 11.97 -15.52
CA ASP A 273 -3.82 13.11 -16.22
C ASP A 273 -4.24 14.17 -15.21
N HIS A 274 -3.56 15.32 -15.27
CA HIS A 274 -3.82 16.49 -14.44
C HIS A 274 -4.61 17.58 -15.19
N SER A 275 -5.04 17.29 -16.42
CA SER A 275 -5.80 18.25 -17.22
C SER A 275 -7.18 18.46 -16.56
N PRO A 276 -7.61 19.71 -16.32
CA PRO A 276 -9.00 19.96 -15.95
C PRO A 276 -9.91 19.45 -17.08
N LEU A 277 -11.00 18.77 -16.70
CA LEU A 277 -12.05 18.37 -17.64
C LEU A 277 -12.66 19.56 -18.37
#